data_AF-A0A8E1W3W2-F1
#
_entry.id   AF-A0A8E1W3W2-F1
#
_cell.length_a   1.000
_cell.length_b   1.000
_cell.length_c   1.000
_cell.angle_alpha   90.00
_cell.angle_beta   90.00
_cell.angle_gamma   90.00
#
_symmetry.space_group_name_H-M   'P 1'
#
loop_
_entity.id
_entity.type
_entity.pdbx_description
1 polymer ?
#
loop_
_entity_poly.entity_id
_entity_poly.type
_entity_poly.pdbx_seq_one_letter_code
_entity_poly.pdbx_strand_id
1 'polypeptide(L)'
;MDTPDEARANRTERNRRMLESWRAGASITEIAREHGLSLSWTGRLLRREGAVLPEIRQGVRRKLDVARIVREYESGSTMQSIADAHQASYGTIRRLLLREKVTIRPHGGQNALERRNPGDTERD
;
A
#
# COMPACT_ATOMS: atom_id res chain seq x y z
N MET A 1 -2.27 8.97 -38.41
CA MET A 1 -3.38 8.42 -37.59
C MET A 1 -3.44 6.95 -37.93
N ASP A 2 -3.22 6.06 -36.97
CA ASP A 2 -3.48 4.64 -37.18
C ASP A 2 -4.97 4.44 -37.44
N THR A 3 -5.29 3.57 -38.40
CA THR A 3 -6.68 3.18 -38.64
C THR A 3 -7.22 2.39 -37.44
N PRO A 4 -8.54 2.38 -37.21
CA PRO A 4 -9.14 1.62 -36.10
C PRO A 4 -8.79 0.13 -36.11
N ASP A 5 -8.43 -0.43 -37.27
CA ASP A 5 -8.04 -1.83 -37.44
C ASP A 5 -6.58 -2.08 -37.02
N GLU A 6 -5.65 -1.22 -37.44
CA GLU A 6 -4.24 -1.25 -37.02
C GLU A 6 -4.10 -1.09 -35.50
N ALA A 7 -4.88 -0.20 -34.90
CA ALA A 7 -4.89 -0.01 -33.45
C ALA A 7 -5.38 -1.25 -32.68
N ARG A 8 -6.27 -2.07 -33.29
CA ARG A 8 -6.71 -3.35 -32.71
C ARG A 8 -5.63 -4.41 -32.86
N ALA A 9 -5.05 -4.54 -34.05
CA ALA A 9 -3.96 -5.48 -34.32
C ALA A 9 -2.76 -5.25 -33.36
N ASN A 10 -2.35 -3.99 -33.18
CA ASN A 10 -1.25 -3.62 -32.28
C ASN A 10 -1.51 -3.99 -30.81
N ARG A 11 -2.77 -3.89 -30.36
CA ARG A 11 -3.14 -4.31 -28.99
C ARG A 11 -3.11 -5.81 -28.85
N THR A 12 -3.63 -6.55 -29.83
CA THR A 12 -3.60 -8.02 -29.82
C THR A 12 -2.16 -8.52 -29.79
N GLU A 13 -1.28 -7.95 -30.61
CA GLU A 13 0.14 -8.29 -30.64
C GLU A 13 0.83 -7.98 -29.30
N ARG A 14 0.58 -6.81 -28.71
CA ARG A 14 1.09 -6.49 -27.37
C ARG A 14 0.62 -7.49 -26.32
N ASN A 15 -0.67 -7.83 -26.31
CA ASN A 15 -1.23 -8.78 -25.34
C ASN A 15 -0.57 -10.16 -25.47
N ARG A 16 -0.32 -10.61 -26.71
CA ARG A 16 0.38 -11.86 -26.99
C ARG A 16 1.79 -11.86 -26.42
N ARG A 17 2.57 -10.80 -26.66
CA ARG A 17 3.93 -10.65 -26.11
C ARG A 17 3.93 -10.68 -24.59
N MET A 18 2.98 -9.98 -23.95
CA MET A 18 2.83 -10.01 -22.49
C MET A 18 2.59 -11.44 -21.97
N LEU A 19 1.78 -12.24 -22.66
CA LEU A 19 1.50 -13.62 -22.28
C LEU A 19 2.73 -14.53 -22.48
N GLU A 20 3.49 -14.32 -23.55
CA GLU A 20 4.75 -15.04 -23.80
C GLU A 20 5.79 -14.73 -22.71
N SER A 21 5.97 -13.46 -22.34
CA SER A 21 6.84 -13.05 -21.23
C SER A 21 6.40 -13.67 -19.89
N TRP A 22 5.10 -13.72 -19.62
CA TRP A 22 4.56 -14.41 -18.44
C TRP A 22 4.88 -15.90 -18.45
N ARG A 23 4.69 -16.59 -19.59
CA ARG A 23 5.02 -18.02 -19.74
C ARG A 23 6.52 -18.30 -19.61
N ALA A 24 7.36 -17.34 -20.01
CA ALA A 24 8.80 -17.39 -19.81
C ALA A 24 9.23 -17.14 -18.35
N GLY A 25 8.29 -16.81 -17.45
CA GLY A 25 8.54 -16.64 -16.01
C GLY A 25 8.75 -15.19 -15.56
N ALA A 26 8.55 -14.20 -16.43
CA ALA A 26 8.62 -12.80 -16.04
C ALA A 26 7.50 -12.45 -15.04
N SER A 27 7.81 -11.59 -14.06
CA SER A 27 6.81 -11.12 -13.11
C SER A 27 5.84 -10.12 -13.75
N ILE A 28 4.63 -10.00 -13.20
CA ILE A 28 3.65 -8.98 -13.61
C ILE A 28 4.25 -7.57 -13.54
N THR A 29 5.15 -7.32 -12.59
CA THR A 29 5.82 -6.02 -12.42
C THR A 29 6.78 -5.70 -13.56
N GLU A 30 7.54 -6.69 -14.02
CA GLU A 30 8.46 -6.55 -15.15
C GLU A 30 7.67 -6.32 -16.45
N ILE A 31 6.64 -7.14 -16.70
CA ILE A 31 5.79 -7.02 -17.88
C ILE A 31 5.08 -5.66 -17.93
N ALA A 32 4.55 -5.19 -16.79
CA ALA A 32 3.89 -3.89 -16.70
C ALA A 32 4.85 -2.74 -17.02
N ARG A 33 6.09 -2.81 -16.50
CA ARG A 33 7.12 -1.79 -16.75
C ARG A 33 7.54 -1.76 -18.22
N GLU A 34 7.77 -2.93 -18.82
CA GLU A 34 8.18 -3.07 -20.22
C GLU A 34 7.17 -2.45 -21.20
N HIS A 35 5.87 -2.65 -20.94
CA HIS A 35 4.81 -2.16 -21.82
C HIS A 35 4.19 -0.82 -21.38
N GLY A 36 4.72 -0.18 -20.33
CA GLY A 36 4.21 1.10 -19.83
C GLY A 36 2.77 1.04 -19.29
N LEU A 37 2.38 -0.10 -18.70
CA LEU A 37 1.04 -0.37 -18.20
C LEU A 37 1.01 -0.39 -16.67
N SER A 38 -0.18 -0.20 -16.08
CA SER A 38 -0.34 -0.36 -14.64
C SER A 38 -0.38 -1.84 -14.24
N LEU A 39 0.09 -2.18 -13.03
CA LEU A 39 0.10 -3.55 -12.50
C LEU A 39 -1.31 -4.17 -12.50
N SER A 40 -2.30 -3.41 -12.04
CA SER A 40 -3.70 -3.84 -11.97
C SER A 40 -4.28 -4.14 -13.35
N TRP A 41 -3.98 -3.29 -14.34
CA TRP A 41 -4.43 -3.49 -15.71
C TRP A 41 -3.72 -4.69 -16.36
N THR A 42 -2.41 -4.79 -16.19
CA THR A 42 -1.56 -5.89 -16.71
C THR A 42 -2.04 -7.24 -16.19
N GLY A 43 -2.29 -7.35 -14.88
CA GLY A 43 -2.85 -8.57 -14.30
C GLY A 43 -4.27 -8.89 -14.78
N ARG A 44 -5.12 -7.88 -15.00
CA ARG A 44 -6.45 -8.09 -15.58
C ARG A 44 -6.37 -8.62 -17.01
N LEU A 45 -5.47 -8.07 -17.81
CA LEU A 45 -5.28 -8.49 -19.20
C LEU A 45 -4.75 -9.92 -19.28
N LEU A 46 -3.68 -10.23 -18.55
CA LEU A 46 -3.08 -11.56 -18.56
C LEU A 46 -4.10 -12.66 -18.18
N ARG A 47 -4.98 -12.40 -17.19
CA ARG A 47 -6.09 -13.33 -16.87
C ARG A 47 -7.06 -13.52 -18.04
N ARG A 48 -7.40 -12.44 -18.75
CA ARG A 48 -8.30 -12.51 -19.91
C ARG A 48 -7.69 -13.34 -21.05
N GLU A 49 -6.38 -13.25 -21.23
CA GLU A 49 -5.62 -14.02 -22.21
C GLU A 49 -5.28 -15.45 -21.74
N GLY A 50 -5.81 -15.88 -20.57
CA GLY A 50 -5.70 -17.25 -20.07
C GLY A 50 -4.50 -17.53 -19.16
N ALA A 51 -3.77 -16.50 -18.71
CA ALA A 51 -2.72 -16.67 -17.70
C ALA A 51 -3.34 -17.03 -16.34
N VAL A 52 -2.93 -18.16 -15.78
CA VAL A 52 -3.18 -18.48 -14.37
C VAL A 52 -2.22 -17.66 -13.52
N LEU A 53 -2.61 -16.42 -13.24
CA LEU A 53 -1.88 -15.60 -12.29
C LEU A 53 -2.11 -16.18 -10.89
N PRO A 54 -1.06 -16.27 -10.04
CA PRO A 54 -1.30 -16.51 -8.63
C PRO A 54 -2.30 -15.47 -8.13
N GLU A 55 -3.19 -15.88 -7.21
CA GLU A 55 -3.96 -14.90 -6.45
C GLU A 55 -2.98 -13.81 -6.03
N ILE A 56 -3.29 -12.55 -6.39
CA ILE A 56 -2.46 -11.42 -6.01
C ILE A 56 -2.27 -11.62 -4.53
N ARG A 57 -1.02 -11.90 -4.10
CA ARG A 57 -0.69 -11.91 -2.69
C ARG A 57 -0.93 -10.47 -2.27
N GLN A 58 -2.16 -10.15 -1.87
CA GLN A 58 -2.46 -8.97 -1.07
C GLN A 58 -1.42 -9.05 0.02
N GLY A 59 -0.44 -8.13 -0.05
CA GLY A 59 0.91 -8.33 0.46
C GLY A 59 0.87 -9.10 1.76
N VAL A 60 1.58 -10.23 1.82
CA VAL A 60 1.62 -11.22 2.91
C VAL A 60 0.93 -10.64 4.14
N ARG A 61 -0.34 -11.00 4.38
CA ARG A 61 -1.10 -10.53 5.54
C ARG A 61 -0.28 -10.91 6.77
N ARG A 62 0.58 -9.99 7.25
CA ARG A 62 1.31 -10.18 8.49
C ARG A 62 0.23 -10.34 9.54
N LYS A 63 0.29 -11.46 10.28
CA LYS A 63 -0.56 -11.66 11.46
C LYS A 63 -0.10 -10.64 12.49
N LEU A 64 -0.69 -9.45 12.44
CA LEU A 64 -0.53 -8.42 13.46
C LEU A 64 -1.40 -8.81 14.64
N ASP A 65 -0.82 -8.79 15.84
CA ASP A 65 -1.59 -8.96 17.07
C ASP A 65 -2.40 -7.68 17.32
N VAL A 66 -3.66 -7.72 16.86
CA VAL A 66 -4.60 -6.61 16.94
C VAL A 66 -4.81 -6.18 18.38
N ALA A 67 -5.01 -7.13 19.30
CA ALA A 67 -5.28 -6.83 20.70
C ALA A 67 -4.08 -6.14 21.35
N ARG A 68 -2.86 -6.59 21.02
CA ARG A 68 -1.64 -5.93 21.49
C ARG A 68 -1.48 -4.52 20.94
N ILE A 69 -1.72 -4.31 19.64
CA ILE A 69 -1.62 -2.99 19.00
C ILE A 69 -2.60 -1.99 19.61
N VAL A 70 -3.85 -2.41 19.85
CA VAL A 70 -4.87 -1.55 20.49
C VAL A 70 -4.42 -1.15 21.90
N ARG A 71 -3.98 -2.12 22.73
CA ARG A 71 -3.48 -1.83 24.08
C ARG A 71 -2.29 -0.87 24.09
N GLU A 72 -1.32 -1.07 23.19
CA GLU A 72 -0.15 -0.19 23.08
C GLU A 72 -0.56 1.24 22.67
N TYR A 73 -1.56 1.38 21.78
CA TYR A 73 -2.06 2.70 21.40
C TYR A 73 -2.81 3.39 22.53
N GLU A 74 -3.67 2.65 23.25
CA GLU A 74 -4.43 3.14 24.40
C GLU A 74 -3.53 3.51 25.59
N SER A 75 -2.41 2.78 25.78
CA SER A 75 -1.42 3.09 26.81
C SER A 75 -0.57 4.33 26.51
N GLY A 76 -0.74 4.94 25.34
CA GLY A 76 -0.11 6.21 24.99
C GLY A 76 0.85 6.15 23.81
N SER A 77 1.28 4.97 23.35
CA SER A 77 2.29 4.84 22.28
C SER A 77 1.80 5.47 20.96
N THR A 78 2.72 6.09 20.21
CA THR A 78 2.37 6.69 18.92
C THR A 78 2.18 5.60 17.86
N MET A 79 1.33 5.88 16.86
CA MET A 79 1.16 4.93 15.74
C MET A 79 2.48 4.64 15.01
N GLN A 80 3.40 5.61 14.97
CA GLN A 80 4.73 5.45 14.38
C GLN A 80 5.55 4.43 15.18
N SER A 81 5.62 4.60 16.51
CA SER A 81 6.35 3.67 17.38
C SER A 81 5.79 2.25 17.33
N ILE A 82 4.45 2.11 17.26
CA ILE A 82 3.79 0.81 17.09
C ILE A 82 4.10 0.22 15.70
N ALA A 83 4.10 1.04 14.65
CA ALA A 83 4.46 0.61 13.31
C ALA A 83 5.89 0.04 13.27
N ASP A 84 6.84 0.72 13.89
CA ASP A 84 8.23 0.27 13.97
C ASP A 84 8.36 -1.04 14.78
N ALA A 85 7.69 -1.13 15.94
CA ALA A 85 7.72 -2.31 16.80
C ALA A 85 7.10 -3.56 16.15
N HIS A 86 6.07 -3.38 15.32
CA HIS A 86 5.37 -4.47 14.64
C HIS A 86 5.81 -4.67 13.19
N GLN A 87 6.88 -3.99 12.76
CA GLN A 87 7.37 -3.97 11.38
C GLN A 87 6.24 -3.73 10.36
N ALA A 88 5.32 -2.83 10.69
CA ALA A 88 4.18 -2.46 9.86
C ALA A 88 4.35 -1.03 9.33
N SER A 89 3.54 -0.65 8.34
CA SER A 89 3.48 0.75 7.94
C SER A 89 2.55 1.53 8.88
N TYR A 90 2.80 2.83 9.06
CA TYR A 90 1.88 3.75 9.75
C TYR A 90 0.44 3.61 9.22
N GLY A 91 0.28 3.55 7.89
CA GLY A 91 -1.02 3.40 7.24
C GLY A 91 -1.72 2.08 7.58
N THR A 92 -0.94 1.00 7.77
CA THR A 92 -1.44 -0.29 8.24
C THR A 92 -1.97 -0.18 9.67
N ILE A 93 -1.19 0.42 10.58
CA ILE A 93 -1.60 0.61 11.99
C ILE A 93 -2.84 1.50 12.08
N ARG A 94 -2.86 2.66 11.39
CA ARG A 94 -4.01 3.57 11.36
C ARG A 94 -5.28 2.86 10.87
N ARG A 95 -5.19 2.10 9.78
CA ARG A 95 -6.35 1.36 9.23
C ARG A 95 -6.83 0.27 10.19
N LEU A 96 -5.90 -0.40 10.88
CA LEU A 96 -6.21 -1.40 11.89
C LEU A 96 -6.97 -0.75 13.06
N LEU A 97 -6.46 0.34 13.64
CA LEU A 97 -7.12 1.04 14.75
C LEU A 97 -8.53 1.54 14.38
N LEU A 98 -8.69 2.10 13.18
CA LEU A 98 -10.01 2.52 12.67
C LEU A 98 -10.98 1.35 12.51
N ARG A 99 -10.49 0.19 12.04
CA ARG A 99 -11.32 -1.01 11.89
C ARG A 99 -11.79 -1.54 13.25
N GLU A 100 -10.93 -1.48 14.26
CA GLU A 100 -11.27 -1.83 15.64
C GLU A 100 -12.07 -0.73 16.37
N LYS A 101 -12.51 0.32 15.65
CA LYS A 101 -13.27 1.46 16.19
C LYS A 101 -12.57 2.22 17.33
N VAL A 102 -11.24 2.18 17.37
CA VAL A 102 -10.45 2.96 18.33
C VAL A 102 -10.50 4.43 17.95
N THR A 103 -10.81 5.30 18.91
CA THR A 103 -10.82 6.75 18.72
C THR A 103 -9.40 7.26 18.49
N ILE A 104 -9.15 7.80 17.30
CA ILE A 104 -7.84 8.33 16.94
C ILE A 104 -7.61 9.66 17.66
N ARG A 105 -6.58 9.69 18.51
CA ARG A 105 -6.11 10.91 19.18
C ARG A 105 -5.76 11.97 18.13
N PRO A 106 -6.11 13.25 18.37
CA PRO A 106 -5.77 14.33 17.46
C PRO A 106 -4.26 14.37 17.28
N HIS A 107 -3.82 14.47 16.02
CA HIS A 107 -2.39 14.53 15.72
C HIS A 107 -1.85 15.86 16.27
N GLY A 108 -0.89 15.78 17.19
CA GLY A 108 -0.30 16.92 17.90
C GLY A 108 0.47 17.93 17.04
N GLY A 109 0.26 17.95 15.72
CA GLY A 109 0.77 18.99 14.83
C GLY A 109 0.05 20.34 14.94
N GLN A 110 -1.15 20.38 15.54
CA GLN A 110 -1.87 21.65 15.79
C GLN A 110 -1.75 22.17 17.23
N ASN A 111 -1.33 21.34 18.20
CA ASN A 111 -1.18 21.75 19.61
C ASN A 111 0.28 21.94 20.04
N ALA A 112 1.25 21.85 19.11
CA ALA A 112 2.65 22.18 19.41
C ALA A 112 2.88 23.68 19.72
N LEU A 113 1.90 24.55 19.44
CA LEU A 113 1.91 25.96 19.83
C LEU A 113 1.47 26.18 21.29
N GLU A 114 0.73 25.25 21.89
CA GLU A 114 0.11 25.43 23.22
C GLU A 114 1.01 24.94 24.38
N ARG A 115 2.23 24.48 24.10
CA ARG A 115 3.25 24.12 25.10
C ARG A 115 4.43 25.08 25.17
N ARG A 116 4.32 26.29 24.61
CA ARG A 116 5.20 27.40 25.00
C ARG A 116 4.52 28.17 26.13
N ASN A 117 4.63 27.67 27.35
CA ASN A 117 4.27 28.46 28.52
C ASN A 117 5.46 29.40 28.84
N PRO A 118 5.28 30.72 28.90
CA PRO A 118 6.29 31.66 29.37
C PRO A 118 6.28 31.62 30.90
N GLY A 119 7.32 31.09 31.55
CA GLY A 119 7.31 30.98 33.01
C GLY A 119 8.63 30.66 33.71
N ASP A 120 9.62 30.07 33.05
CA ASP A 120 10.88 29.73 33.70
C ASP A 120 11.95 30.81 33.46
N THR A 121 11.71 32.00 33.98
CA THR A 121 12.80 32.93 34.30
C THR A 121 12.45 33.70 35.57
N GLU A 122 12.70 33.11 36.75
CA GLU A 122 13.22 33.84 37.93
C GLU A 122 13.43 32.92 39.15
N ARG A 123 14.60 33.14 39.79
CA ARG A 123 15.06 32.74 41.15
C ARG A 123 15.70 31.34 41.20
N ASP A 124 16.96 31.20 41.60
CA ASP A 124 17.75 31.92 42.63
C ASP A 124 19.04 32.57 42.09
#